data_AF-A0AAD0YYF6-F1
#
_entry.id   AF-A0AAD0YYF6-F1
#
_cell.length_a   1.000
_cell.length_b   1.000
_cell.length_c   1.000
_cell.angle_alpha   90.00
_cell.angle_beta   90.00
_cell.angle_gamma   90.00
#
_symmetry.space_group_name_H-M   'P 1'
#
loop_
_entity.id
_entity.type
_entity.pdbx_description
1 polymer ?
#
loop_
_entity_poly.entity_id
_entity_poly.type
_entity_poly.pdbx_seq_one_letter_code
_entity_poly.pdbx_strand_id
1 'polypeptide(L)'
;MKVSILEAKFRRSKLELNYTSLWKSLEVSKQNIILNKINLLTDEIPIISLYLNDLDWWLITNQHIYNYDNFLSIINVKEILKIEIPGKIKFLDENYINIYYEEKMLPLKLEQKSWIIISEIIRSLTHLNIIIDK
;
A
#
# COMPACT_ATOMS: atom_id res chain seq x y z
N MET A 1 -11.43 -9.30 7.43
CA MET A 1 -12.13 -7.99 7.57
C MET A 1 -12.72 -7.62 6.21
N LYS A 2 -13.95 -7.08 6.11
CA LYS A 2 -14.54 -6.71 4.80
C LYS A 2 -13.83 -5.46 4.24
N VAL A 3 -13.57 -5.41 2.92
CA VAL A 3 -12.94 -4.27 2.22
C VAL A 3 -13.62 -2.94 2.56
N SER A 4 -14.96 -2.93 2.62
CA SER A 4 -15.75 -1.75 3.00
C SER A 4 -15.36 -1.12 4.35
N ILE A 5 -14.88 -1.93 5.30
CA ILE A 5 -14.44 -1.43 6.61
C ILE A 5 -13.08 -0.72 6.49
N LEU A 6 -12.18 -1.24 5.65
CA LEU A 6 -10.87 -0.63 5.37
C LEU A 6 -11.06 0.73 4.67
N GLU A 7 -11.96 0.78 3.70
CA GLU A 7 -12.33 2.03 3.04
C GLU A 7 -12.92 3.07 4.01
N ALA A 8 -13.78 2.63 4.93
CA ALA A 8 -14.38 3.49 5.94
C ALA A 8 -13.32 4.04 6.90
N LYS A 9 -12.33 3.23 7.30
CA LYS A 9 -11.20 3.69 8.11
C LYS A 9 -10.39 4.75 7.39
N PHE A 10 -10.07 4.54 6.11
CA PHE A 10 -9.32 5.53 5.32
C PHE A 10 -10.06 6.86 5.27
N ARG A 11 -11.34 6.87 4.96
CA ARG A 11 -12.17 8.10 4.94
C ARG A 11 -12.22 8.82 6.28
N ARG A 12 -12.24 8.08 7.39
CA ARG A 12 -12.28 8.66 8.75
C ARG A 12 -10.96 9.27 9.19
N SER A 13 -9.84 8.88 8.59
CA SER A 13 -8.52 9.42 8.94
C SER A 13 -8.40 10.93 8.70
N LYS A 14 -9.26 11.50 7.84
CA LYS A 14 -9.26 12.92 7.44
C LYS A 14 -7.87 13.42 7.00
N LEU A 15 -7.03 12.52 6.48
CA LEU A 15 -5.75 12.87 5.91
C LEU A 15 -5.99 13.50 4.54
N GLU A 16 -5.45 14.69 4.33
CA GLU A 16 -5.35 15.30 3.00
C GLU A 16 -4.17 14.64 2.29
N LEU A 17 -4.47 13.71 1.39
CA LEU A 17 -3.51 12.93 0.61
C LEU A 17 -3.77 13.22 -0.88
N ASN A 18 -2.72 13.60 -1.59
CA ASN A 18 -2.72 13.99 -3.00
C ASN A 18 -2.50 12.78 -3.92
N TYR A 19 -1.70 11.81 -3.48
CA TYR A 19 -1.24 10.69 -4.31
C TYR A 19 -1.81 9.36 -3.84
N THR A 20 -2.14 9.24 -2.56
CA THR A 20 -2.73 8.04 -1.97
C THR A 20 -4.24 8.15 -1.91
N SER A 21 -4.95 7.22 -2.54
CA SER A 21 -6.42 7.23 -2.60
C SER A 21 -7.01 5.82 -2.57
N LEU A 22 -8.26 5.72 -2.11
CA LEU A 22 -9.06 4.51 -2.36
C LEU A 22 -9.09 4.21 -3.85
N TRP A 23 -9.00 2.94 -4.24
CA TRP A 23 -8.98 2.53 -5.64
C TRP A 23 -10.14 3.13 -6.43
N LYS A 24 -11.36 3.02 -5.90
CA LYS A 24 -12.57 3.58 -6.51
C LYS A 24 -12.60 5.10 -6.69
N SER A 25 -11.67 5.81 -6.05
CA SER A 25 -11.53 7.26 -6.12
C SER A 25 -10.37 7.69 -7.01
N LEU A 26 -9.50 6.76 -7.43
CA LEU A 26 -8.44 7.03 -8.39
C LEU A 26 -9.05 7.30 -9.77
N GLU A 27 -8.50 8.24 -10.53
CA GLU A 27 -8.92 8.52 -11.90
C GLU A 27 -8.84 7.26 -12.78
N VAL A 28 -9.84 7.06 -13.65
CA VAL A 28 -9.95 5.87 -14.52
C VAL A 28 -8.72 5.71 -15.42
N SER A 29 -8.14 6.80 -15.91
CA SER A 29 -6.91 6.78 -16.71
C SER A 29 -5.75 6.12 -15.95
N LYS A 30 -5.54 6.51 -14.68
CA LYS A 30 -4.51 5.95 -13.80
C LYS A 30 -4.80 4.49 -13.44
N GLN A 31 -6.08 4.15 -13.19
CA GLN A 31 -6.48 2.75 -12.98
C GLN A 31 -6.12 1.87 -14.18
N ASN A 32 -6.40 2.33 -15.41
CA ASN A 32 -6.08 1.59 -16.63
C ASN A 32 -4.57 1.38 -16.81
N ILE A 33 -3.75 2.38 -16.45
CA ILE A 33 -2.28 2.24 -16.50
C ILE A 33 -1.82 1.11 -15.57
N ILE A 34 -2.32 1.09 -14.34
CA ILE A 34 -2.02 0.01 -13.38
C ILE A 34 -2.50 -1.34 -13.90
N LEU A 35 -3.76 -1.44 -14.32
CA LEU A 35 -4.36 -2.69 -14.80
C LEU A 35 -3.72 -3.24 -16.08
N ASN A 36 -3.10 -2.39 -16.89
CA ASN A 36 -2.31 -2.84 -18.05
C ASN A 36 -0.97 -3.47 -17.65
N LYS A 37 -0.51 -3.28 -16.41
CA LYS A 37 0.76 -3.80 -15.89
C LYS A 37 0.58 -5.05 -15.02
N ILE A 38 -0.63 -5.32 -14.53
CA ILE A 38 -0.91 -6.41 -13.59
C ILE A 38 -2.10 -7.24 -14.05
N ASN A 39 -2.15 -8.49 -13.59
CA ASN A 39 -3.33 -9.33 -13.73
C ASN A 39 -3.91 -9.59 -12.35
N LEU A 40 -5.10 -9.05 -12.09
CA LEU A 40 -5.85 -9.34 -10.87
C LEU A 40 -6.50 -10.73 -10.97
N LEU A 41 -6.52 -11.45 -9.86
CA LEU A 41 -7.32 -12.68 -9.76
C LEU A 41 -8.82 -12.35 -9.74
N THR A 42 -9.66 -13.33 -10.10
CA THR A 42 -11.12 -13.15 -10.22
C THR A 42 -11.78 -12.64 -8.93
N ASP A 43 -11.26 -13.03 -7.76
CA ASP A 43 -11.74 -12.64 -6.43
C ASP A 43 -10.83 -11.61 -5.73
N GLU A 44 -9.93 -11.01 -6.51
CA GLU A 44 -9.03 -9.98 -6.03
C GLU A 44 -9.64 -8.59 -6.21
N ILE A 45 -9.74 -7.87 -5.09
CA ILE A 45 -10.44 -6.61 -4.96
C ILE A 45 -9.40 -5.53 -4.62
N PRO A 46 -9.13 -4.60 -5.54
CA PRO A 46 -8.35 -3.38 -5.28
C PRO A 46 -8.95 -2.57 -4.12
N ILE A 47 -8.10 -2.10 -3.21
CA ILE A 47 -8.54 -1.36 -2.01
C ILE A 47 -8.04 0.07 -2.05
N ILE A 48 -6.71 0.22 -2.12
CA ILE A 48 -6.03 1.50 -1.96
C ILE A 48 -4.77 1.50 -2.81
N SER A 49 -4.44 2.65 -3.37
CA SER A 49 -3.28 2.84 -4.24
C SER A 49 -2.59 4.14 -3.92
N LEU A 50 -1.31 4.20 -4.25
CA LEU A 50 -0.56 5.43 -4.41
C LEU A 50 -0.14 5.53 -5.87
N TYR A 51 -0.36 6.69 -6.47
CA TYR A 51 0.02 6.96 -7.85
C TYR A 51 0.82 8.25 -7.93
N LEU A 52 2.14 8.15 -8.13
CA LEU A 52 2.99 9.32 -8.37
C LEU A 52 3.08 9.60 -9.87
N ASN A 53 3.34 8.57 -10.66
CA ASN A 53 3.42 8.62 -12.12
C ASN A 53 3.36 7.20 -12.70
N ASP A 54 3.46 7.09 -14.03
CA ASP A 54 3.34 5.83 -14.76
C ASP A 54 4.45 4.81 -14.45
N LEU A 55 5.55 5.25 -13.85
CA LEU A 55 6.73 4.46 -13.48
C LEU A 55 6.88 4.23 -11.96
N ASP A 56 6.07 4.91 -11.15
CA ASP A 56 6.13 4.85 -9.68
C ASP A 56 4.71 4.88 -9.08
N TRP A 57 4.23 3.68 -8.72
CA TRP A 57 2.92 3.47 -8.10
C TRP A 57 2.90 2.15 -7.34
N TRP A 58 1.96 2.03 -6.42
CA TRP A 58 1.60 0.73 -5.85
C TRP A 58 0.09 0.59 -5.69
N LEU A 59 -0.35 -0.66 -5.66
CA LEU A 59 -1.73 -1.06 -5.43
C LEU A 59 -1.77 -2.15 -4.34
N ILE A 60 -2.55 -1.90 -3.29
CA ILE A 60 -2.89 -2.91 -2.28
C ILE A 60 -4.29 -3.43 -2.57
N THR A 61 -4.40 -4.74 -2.72
CA THR A 61 -5.66 -5.47 -2.85
C THR A 61 -5.93 -6.26 -1.56
N ASN A 62 -6.99 -7.06 -1.54
CA ASN A 62 -7.24 -8.03 -0.46
C ASN A 62 -6.29 -9.25 -0.50
N GLN A 63 -5.50 -9.44 -1.56
CA GLN A 63 -4.64 -10.62 -1.75
C GLN A 63 -3.18 -10.30 -2.03
N HIS A 64 -2.89 -9.21 -2.73
CA HIS A 64 -1.54 -8.83 -3.11
C HIS A 64 -1.24 -7.35 -2.84
N ILE A 65 0.06 -7.07 -2.74
CA ILE A 65 0.63 -5.74 -2.92
C ILE A 65 1.41 -5.77 -4.22
N TYR A 66 0.98 -4.96 -5.19
CA TYR A 66 1.70 -4.69 -6.42
C TYR A 66 2.48 -3.41 -6.22
N ASN A 67 3.80 -3.46 -6.36
CA ASN A 67 4.67 -2.29 -6.27
C ASN A 67 5.44 -2.15 -7.58
N TYR A 68 5.25 -1.03 -8.27
CA TYR A 68 5.93 -0.72 -9.52
C TYR A 68 6.85 0.48 -9.29
N ASP A 69 8.15 0.21 -9.23
CA ASP A 69 9.21 1.23 -9.22
C ASP A 69 10.23 0.85 -10.30
N ASN A 70 9.96 1.29 -11.54
CA ASN A 70 10.60 0.84 -12.78
C ASN A 70 10.41 -0.67 -13.11
N PHE A 71 10.28 -1.52 -12.09
CA PHE A 71 10.04 -2.95 -12.16
C PHE A 71 8.87 -3.35 -11.26
N LEU A 72 8.11 -4.34 -11.70
CA LEU A 72 6.99 -4.87 -10.94
C LEU A 72 7.46 -5.87 -9.89
N SER A 73 7.18 -5.57 -8.63
CA SER A 73 7.25 -6.51 -7.51
C SER A 73 5.84 -6.86 -7.06
N ILE A 74 5.60 -8.13 -6.78
CA ILE A 74 4.29 -8.63 -6.31
C ILE A 74 4.53 -9.38 -5.02
N ILE A 75 3.74 -9.06 -4.00
CA ILE A 75 3.82 -9.70 -2.68
C ILE A 75 2.43 -10.25 -2.37
N ASN A 76 2.31 -11.54 -2.07
CA ASN A 76 1.10 -12.07 -1.48
C ASN A 76 0.98 -11.56 -0.05
N VAL A 77 -0.14 -10.93 0.30
CA VAL A 77 -0.32 -10.37 1.65
C VAL A 77 -0.15 -11.44 2.73
N LYS A 78 -0.51 -12.70 2.45
CA LYS A 78 -0.36 -13.82 3.39
C LYS A 78 1.10 -14.22 3.66
N GLU A 79 2.03 -13.85 2.77
CA GLU A 79 3.46 -14.15 2.90
C GLU A 79 4.23 -13.06 3.64
N ILE A 80 3.58 -11.93 3.95
CA ILE A 80 4.20 -10.87 4.74
C ILE A 80 4.44 -11.40 6.15
N LEU A 81 5.67 -11.24 6.63
CA LEU A 81 6.15 -11.70 7.94
C LEU A 81 6.15 -10.59 8.99
N LYS A 82 6.56 -9.38 8.59
CA LYS A 82 6.59 -8.19 9.46
C LYS A 82 6.52 -6.91 8.66
N ILE A 83 6.03 -5.84 9.30
CA ILE A 83 6.13 -4.47 8.81
C ILE A 83 6.93 -3.67 9.82
N GLU A 84 7.90 -2.92 9.31
CA GLU A 84 8.73 -2.03 10.11
C GLU A 84 8.54 -0.58 9.65
N ILE A 85 8.31 0.28 10.63
CA ILE A 85 8.15 1.73 10.43
C ILE A 85 9.43 2.39 10.93
N PRO A 86 10.24 3.01 10.05
CA PRO A 86 11.49 3.65 10.46
C PRO A 86 11.25 4.78 11.48
N GLY A 87 11.94 4.74 12.62
CA GLY A 87 11.74 5.67 13.75
C GLY A 87 12.10 7.12 13.49
N LYS A 88 12.93 7.39 12.48
CA LYS A 88 13.42 8.73 12.12
C LYS A 88 13.08 9.03 10.67
N ILE A 89 11.81 9.30 10.40
CA ILE A 89 11.39 10.03 9.20
C ILE A 89 11.87 11.49 9.35
N LYS A 90 13.19 11.71 9.20
CA LYS A 90 13.84 13.01 9.38
C LYS A 90 13.61 13.96 8.21
N PHE A 91 13.23 13.44 7.06
CA PHE A 91 12.96 14.20 5.85
C PHE A 91 11.51 13.93 5.41
N LEU A 92 10.76 15.01 5.17
CA LEU A 92 9.33 14.94 4.79
C LEU A 92 9.10 14.16 3.48
N ASP A 93 10.14 13.99 2.66
CA ASP A 93 10.03 13.59 1.25
C ASP A 93 10.21 12.08 1.00
N GLU A 94 10.64 11.29 2.00
CA GLU A 94 10.81 9.84 1.88
C GLU A 94 10.08 9.11 3.01
N ASN A 95 8.75 9.09 2.96
CA ASN A 95 7.97 8.23 3.84
C ASN A 95 7.92 6.84 3.21
N TYR A 96 8.27 5.81 3.95
CA TYR A 96 8.12 4.43 3.50
C TYR A 96 7.86 3.52 4.70
N ILE A 97 7.38 2.31 4.42
CA ILE A 97 7.38 1.19 5.37
C ILE A 97 8.18 0.04 4.76
N ASN A 98 8.93 -0.68 5.59
CA ASN A 98 9.62 -1.89 5.13
C ASN A 98 8.71 -3.09 5.31
N ILE A 99 8.43 -3.79 4.21
CA ILE A 99 7.63 -5.02 4.17
C ILE A 99 8.59 -6.19 4.02
N TYR A 100 8.57 -7.09 4.99
CA TYR A 100 9.41 -8.29 4.96
C TYR A 100 8.59 -9.51 4.58
N TYR A 101 9.04 -10.27 3.60
CA TYR A 101 8.36 -11.44 3.02
C TYR A 101 9.43 -12.35 2.40
N GLU A 102 9.29 -13.67 2.50
CA GLU A 102 10.23 -14.63 1.88
C GLU A 102 11.73 -14.31 2.08
N GLU A 103 12.15 -13.88 3.28
CA GLU A 103 13.53 -13.43 3.57
C GLU A 103 14.00 -12.17 2.81
N LYS A 104 13.12 -11.55 2.03
CA LYS A 104 13.32 -10.27 1.34
C LYS A 104 12.72 -9.13 2.13
N MET A 105 13.10 -7.91 1.74
CA MET A 105 12.57 -6.67 2.27
C MET A 105 12.29 -5.72 1.12
N LEU A 106 11.07 -5.21 1.05
CA LEU A 106 10.63 -4.20 0.09
C LEU A 106 10.29 -2.90 0.84
N PRO A 107 10.97 -1.78 0.56
CA PRO A 107 10.53 -0.47 1.00
C PRO A 107 9.33 -0.03 0.15
N LEU A 108 8.14 0.01 0.74
CA LEU A 108 6.94 0.55 0.11
C LEU A 108 6.89 2.06 0.35
N LYS A 109 7.11 2.86 -0.71
CA LYS A 109 7.01 4.34 -0.66
C LYS A 109 5.62 4.78 -0.25
N LEU A 110 5.50 5.88 0.48
CA LEU A 110 4.26 6.37 1.03
C LEU A 110 4.18 7.88 0.89
N GLU A 111 2.95 8.39 0.80
CA GLU A 111 2.72 9.81 0.99
C GLU A 111 2.87 10.18 2.47
N GLN A 112 3.24 11.42 2.76
CA GLN A 112 3.40 11.90 4.13
C GLN A 112 2.15 11.61 4.99
N LYS A 113 2.38 11.14 6.22
CA LYS A 113 1.32 10.77 7.21
C LYS A 113 0.44 9.58 6.81
N SER A 114 0.58 9.01 5.60
CA SER A 114 -0.24 7.86 5.18
C SER A 114 0.19 6.54 5.86
N TRP A 115 1.40 6.45 6.43
CA TRP A 115 1.90 5.24 7.08
C TRP A 115 0.97 4.69 8.17
N ILE A 116 0.27 5.57 8.90
CA ILE A 116 -0.66 5.17 9.97
C ILE A 116 -1.79 4.33 9.37
N ILE A 117 -2.41 4.82 8.30
CA ILE A 117 -3.56 4.14 7.70
C ILE A 117 -3.12 2.94 6.86
N ILE A 118 -2.00 3.03 6.15
CA ILE A 118 -1.50 1.93 5.32
C ILE A 118 -1.05 0.74 6.19
N SER A 119 -0.32 0.99 7.29
CA SER A 119 0.06 -0.09 8.22
C SER A 119 -1.17 -0.76 8.86
N GLU A 120 -2.21 0.01 9.18
CA GLU A 120 -3.47 -0.57 9.66
C GLU A 120 -4.18 -1.43 8.61
N ILE A 121 -4.20 -0.99 7.36
CA ILE A 121 -4.82 -1.73 6.26
C ILE A 121 -4.10 -3.06 6.09
N ILE A 122 -2.77 -3.04 5.95
CA ILE A 122 -1.99 -4.26 5.76
C ILE A 122 -2.14 -5.18 6.98
N ARG A 123 -2.04 -4.66 8.21
CA ARG A 123 -2.27 -5.45 9.45
C ARG A 123 -3.64 -6.15 9.44
N SER A 124 -4.67 -5.46 8.95
CA SER A 124 -6.03 -5.99 8.88
C SER A 124 -6.19 -7.09 7.83
N LEU A 125 -5.27 -7.19 6.86
CA LEU A 125 -5.22 -8.24 5.84
C LEU A 125 -4.37 -9.45 6.27
N THR A 126 -3.48 -9.29 7.25
CA THR A 126 -2.34 -10.21 7.48
C THR A 126 -2.10 -10.64 8.93
N HIS A 127 -2.88 -10.13 9.90
CA HIS A 127 -2.70 -10.42 11.34
C HIS A 127 -1.28 -10.09 11.88
N LEU A 128 -0.60 -9.10 11.30
CA LEU A 128 0.80 -8.80 11.59
C LEU A 128 1.05 -8.02 12.89
N ASN A 129 2.26 -8.22 13.41
CA ASN A 129 2.88 -7.33 14.39
C ASN A 129 3.58 -6.15 13.68
N ILE A 130 3.34 -4.94 14.16
CA ILE A 130 3.99 -3.71 13.65
C ILE A 130 5.14 -3.37 14.59
N ILE A 131 6.35 -3.25 14.05
CA ILE A 131 7.54 -2.80 14.79
C ILE A 131 7.76 -1.33 14.45
N ILE A 132 7.81 -0.50 15.49
CA ILE A 132 8.20 0.91 15.37
C ILE A 132 9.60 1.00 15.97
N ASP A 133 10.60 1.16 15.10
CA ASP A 133 11.96 1.40 15.56
C ASP A 133 12.04 2.83 16.14
N LYS A 134 12.93 3.11 17.10
CA LYS A 134 13.07 4.44 17.75
C LYS A 134 14.43 5.07 17.52
#